data_AF-A0AAU6CS72-F1
#
_entry.id   AF-A0AAU6CS72-F1
#
_cell.length_a   1.000
_cell.length_b   1.000
_cell.length_c   1.000
_cell.angle_alpha   90.00
_cell.angle_beta   90.00
_cell.angle_gamma   90.00
#
_symmetry.space_group_name_H-M   'P 1'
#
loop_
_entity.id
_entity.type
_entity.pdbx_description
1 polymer ?
#
loop_
_entity_poly.entity_id
_entity_poly.type
_entity_poly.pdbx_seq_one_letter_code
_entity_poly.pdbx_strand_id
1 'polypeptide(L)'
;MLTALGVSEEVKAEYIASARADATEATAWRLIRRLGFHRKQQQIAALEESMSLLRLFQPSLVPGLLQTPEYVRAILGKKRLGDEVLSRTIAARLERQGVLYDSGKTLRFVITEPVLRWRTLPPTMMAGQLDRIISVSRLPNVDIRVVCLASAQDDVPGHSFVIRDDRMVTVETTHAEMMVTDPRDIALYVRKFEGFHAMAIAGDDMRAMLAGIRDGFLTEQETR
;
A
#
# COMPACT_ATOMS: atom_id res chain seq x y z
N MET A 1 18.78 30.50 -14.58
CA MET A 1 17.89 31.63 -14.91
C MET A 1 17.72 32.63 -13.76
N LEU A 2 17.67 32.23 -12.47
CA LEU A 2 17.49 33.18 -11.34
C LEU A 2 18.72 34.06 -11.00
N THR A 3 19.94 33.67 -11.38
CA THR A 3 21.15 34.51 -11.19
C THR A 3 21.20 35.71 -12.16
N ALA A 4 20.45 35.64 -13.27
CA ALA A 4 20.44 36.66 -14.31
C ALA A 4 19.45 37.82 -14.05
N LEU A 5 18.64 37.73 -12.98
CA LEU A 5 17.55 38.69 -12.67
C LEU A 5 17.83 39.59 -11.46
N GLY A 6 19.01 39.55 -10.85
CA GLY A 6 19.37 40.45 -9.73
C GLY A 6 18.54 40.25 -8.45
N VAL A 7 17.89 39.10 -8.30
CA VAL A 7 17.05 38.77 -7.15
C VAL A 7 17.92 38.57 -5.90
N SER A 8 17.55 39.20 -4.77
CA SER A 8 18.23 39.05 -3.48
C SER A 8 18.27 37.60 -3.00
N GLU A 9 19.30 37.22 -2.24
CA GLU A 9 19.42 35.85 -1.70
C GLU A 9 18.25 35.43 -0.81
N GLU A 10 17.61 36.35 -0.08
CA GLU A 10 16.39 36.08 0.69
C GLU A 10 15.23 35.65 -0.22
N VAL A 11 14.96 36.40 -1.29
CA VAL A 11 13.91 36.07 -2.25
C VAL A 11 14.24 34.79 -3.03
N LYS A 12 15.51 34.49 -3.34
CA LYS A 12 15.88 33.18 -3.91
C LYS A 12 15.64 32.04 -2.92
N ALA A 13 15.97 32.23 -1.64
CA ALA A 13 15.71 31.25 -0.60
C ALA A 13 14.21 31.01 -0.41
N GLU A 14 13.41 32.08 -0.43
CA GLU A 14 11.95 32.03 -0.36
C GLU A 14 11.33 31.34 -1.59
N TYR A 15 11.81 31.64 -2.80
CA TYR A 15 11.37 30.95 -4.03
C TYR A 15 11.81 29.48 -4.06
N ILE A 16 13.00 29.13 -3.56
CA ILE A 16 13.43 27.73 -3.45
C ILE A 16 12.63 27.00 -2.36
N ALA A 17 12.28 27.69 -1.27
CA ALA A 17 11.44 27.15 -0.21
C ALA A 17 10.00 26.95 -0.69
N SER A 18 9.41 27.92 -1.39
CA SER A 18 8.11 27.81 -2.06
C SER A 18 8.17 26.73 -3.12
N ALA A 19 9.16 26.73 -4.02
CA ALA A 19 9.30 25.67 -5.02
C ALA A 19 9.55 24.29 -4.40
N ARG A 20 10.14 24.15 -3.20
CA ARG A 20 10.25 22.86 -2.49
C ARG A 20 8.94 22.49 -1.80
N ALA A 21 8.21 23.46 -1.26
CA ALA A 21 6.86 23.26 -0.73
C ALA A 21 5.89 22.83 -1.85
N ASP A 22 5.99 23.47 -3.02
CA ASP A 22 5.17 23.25 -4.21
C ASP A 22 5.63 22.02 -5.02
N ALA A 23 6.93 21.69 -5.04
CA ALA A 23 7.46 20.58 -5.85
C ALA A 23 7.29 19.19 -5.24
N THR A 24 6.73 19.04 -4.04
CA THR A 24 6.79 17.74 -3.35
C THR A 24 5.48 17.22 -2.77
N GLU A 25 4.35 17.63 -3.33
CA GLU A 25 3.09 16.93 -3.03
C GLU A 25 2.90 15.72 -3.95
N ALA A 26 3.37 15.73 -5.21
CA ALA A 26 3.14 14.63 -6.17
C ALA A 26 4.37 14.27 -7.02
N THR A 27 4.80 13.00 -6.98
CA THR A 27 5.85 12.44 -7.84
C THR A 27 5.24 11.57 -8.93
N ALA A 28 5.43 11.94 -10.20
CA ALA A 28 4.90 11.17 -11.32
C ALA A 28 5.55 9.77 -11.45
N TRP A 29 4.74 8.73 -11.66
CA TRP A 29 5.23 7.34 -11.82
C TRP A 29 6.19 7.16 -12.98
N ARG A 30 6.08 7.97 -14.04
CA ARG A 30 7.04 7.96 -15.16
C ARG A 30 8.47 8.31 -14.73
N LEU A 31 8.62 9.17 -13.71
CA LEU A 31 9.92 9.55 -13.16
C LEU A 31 10.47 8.42 -12.28
N ILE A 32 9.62 7.84 -11.43
CA ILE A 32 9.98 6.67 -10.61
C ILE A 32 10.39 5.49 -11.50
N ARG A 33 9.67 5.25 -12.60
CA ARG A 33 10.01 4.21 -13.58
C ARG A 33 11.39 4.44 -14.20
N ARG A 34 11.75 5.69 -14.54
CA ARG A 34 13.07 6.05 -15.07
C ARG A 34 14.19 5.85 -14.04
N LEU A 35 13.93 6.17 -12.76
CA LEU A 35 14.89 6.01 -11.67
C LEU A 35 15.00 4.56 -11.15
N GLY A 36 14.01 3.73 -11.46
CA GLY A 36 13.92 2.31 -11.10
C GLY A 36 13.04 2.04 -9.88
N PHE A 37 12.09 1.12 -10.02
CA PHE A 37 11.15 0.76 -8.95
C PHE A 37 11.81 0.17 -7.69
N HIS A 38 13.00 -0.43 -7.82
CA HIS A 38 13.78 -0.92 -6.69
C HIS A 38 14.15 0.22 -5.72
N ARG A 39 14.52 1.41 -6.23
CA ARG A 39 14.84 2.57 -5.38
C ARG A 39 13.62 3.03 -4.61
N LYS A 40 12.44 2.95 -5.23
CA LYS A 40 11.18 3.25 -4.55
C LYS A 40 10.89 2.24 -3.43
N GLN A 41 11.16 0.95 -3.63
CA GLN A 41 11.04 -0.03 -2.54
C GLN A 41 12.00 0.28 -1.39
N GLN A 42 13.24 0.70 -1.67
CA GLN A 42 14.21 1.12 -0.64
C GLN A 42 13.75 2.37 0.12
N GLN A 43 13.21 3.37 -0.57
CA GLN A 43 12.63 4.55 0.07
C GLN A 43 11.47 4.19 1.00
N ILE A 44 10.57 3.32 0.55
CA ILE A 44 9.47 2.84 1.40
C ILE A 44 10.01 2.11 2.62
N ALA A 45 11.01 1.24 2.44
CA ALA A 45 11.63 0.49 3.54
C ALA A 45 12.24 1.42 4.60
N ALA A 46 12.95 2.49 4.20
CA ALA A 46 13.51 3.46 5.15
C ALA A 46 12.43 4.22 5.96
N LEU A 47 11.29 4.53 5.31
CA LEU A 47 10.15 5.11 6.01
C LEU A 47 9.48 4.12 6.97
N GLU A 48 9.41 2.85 6.59
CA GLU A 48 8.84 1.78 7.42
C GLU A 48 9.76 1.35 8.56
N GLU A 49 11.08 1.52 8.43
CA GLU A 49 12.05 1.26 9.49
C GLU A 49 11.91 2.28 10.62
N SER A 50 11.74 3.56 10.27
CA SER A 50 11.61 4.66 11.24
C SER A 50 10.22 4.81 11.87
N MET A 51 9.20 4.14 11.34
CA MET A 51 7.83 4.25 11.89
C MET A 51 7.59 3.29 13.07
N SER A 52 6.63 3.65 13.90
CA SER A 52 6.05 2.77 14.93
C SER A 52 4.65 2.26 14.57
N LEU A 53 3.90 3.02 13.77
CA LEU A 53 2.52 2.72 13.41
C LEU A 53 2.29 2.92 11.90
N LEU A 54 1.77 1.87 11.27
CA LEU A 54 1.30 1.89 9.89
C LEU A 54 -0.21 1.68 9.85
N ARG A 55 -0.93 2.54 9.13
CA ARG A 55 -2.32 2.30 8.73
C ARG A 55 -2.39 2.29 7.21
N LEU A 56 -2.82 1.19 6.61
CA LEU A 56 -2.92 1.04 5.15
C LEU A 56 -4.34 0.68 4.74
N PHE A 57 -4.93 1.52 3.91
CA PHE A 57 -6.21 1.25 3.26
C PHE A 57 -5.99 0.81 1.81
N GLN A 58 -6.56 -0.35 1.44
CA GLN A 58 -6.49 -0.88 0.07
C GLN A 58 -7.87 -1.28 -0.47
N PRO A 59 -8.41 -0.49 -1.42
CA PRO A 59 -9.69 -0.81 -2.03
C PRO A 59 -9.58 -1.64 -3.33
N SER A 60 -8.37 -1.84 -3.87
CA SER A 60 -8.21 -2.34 -5.25
C SER A 60 -7.14 -3.41 -5.46
N LEU A 61 -6.27 -3.63 -4.47
CA LEU A 61 -5.16 -4.58 -4.59
C LEU A 61 -4.75 -5.12 -3.22
N VAL A 62 -4.25 -6.36 -3.15
CA VAL A 62 -3.68 -6.88 -1.90
C VAL A 62 -2.51 -5.98 -1.47
N PRO A 63 -2.46 -5.51 -0.21
CA PRO A 63 -1.36 -4.69 0.30
C PRO A 63 0.00 -5.34 0.05
N GLY A 64 0.98 -4.56 -0.41
CA GLY A 64 2.30 -5.08 -0.80
C GLY A 64 3.02 -5.89 0.30
N LEU A 65 2.78 -5.57 1.57
CA LEU A 65 3.33 -6.31 2.72
C LEU A 65 2.71 -7.71 2.88
N LEU A 66 1.48 -7.90 2.41
CA LEU A 66 0.72 -9.16 2.53
C LEU A 66 0.82 -10.04 1.28
N GLN A 67 1.46 -9.58 0.21
CA GLN A 67 1.53 -10.29 -1.07
C GLN A 67 2.43 -11.54 -1.00
N THR A 68 2.09 -12.60 -1.73
CA THR A 68 3.00 -13.73 -2.01
C THR A 68 3.95 -13.39 -3.16
N PRO A 69 5.07 -14.12 -3.33
CA PRO A 69 5.97 -13.93 -4.48
C PRO A 69 5.25 -14.00 -5.84
N GLU A 70 4.27 -14.89 -6.00
CA GLU A 70 3.46 -15.05 -7.21
C GLU A 70 2.64 -13.79 -7.47
N TYR A 71 1.98 -13.25 -6.44
CA TYR A 71 1.19 -12.03 -6.53
C TYR A 71 2.06 -10.82 -6.89
N VAL A 72 3.23 -10.68 -6.23
CA VAL A 72 4.20 -9.63 -6.54
C VAL A 72 4.62 -9.70 -8.01
N ARG A 73 4.96 -10.90 -8.51
CA ARG A 73 5.36 -11.12 -9.90
C ARG A 73 4.24 -10.76 -10.88
N ALA A 74 3.00 -11.16 -10.60
CA ALA A 74 1.86 -10.89 -11.49
C ALA A 74 1.54 -9.39 -11.61
N ILE A 75 1.71 -8.61 -10.53
CA ILE A 75 1.47 -7.16 -10.57
C ILE A 75 2.65 -6.41 -11.19
N LEU A 76 3.89 -6.75 -10.85
CA LEU A 76 5.07 -6.06 -11.39
C LEU A 76 5.33 -6.44 -12.85
N GLY A 77 5.01 -7.66 -13.28
CA GLY A 77 5.12 -8.08 -14.68
C GLY A 77 4.28 -7.23 -15.63
N LYS A 78 3.12 -6.74 -15.17
CA LYS A 78 2.25 -5.82 -15.96
C LYS A 78 2.89 -4.45 -16.21
N LYS A 79 3.96 -4.09 -15.49
CA LYS A 79 4.66 -2.79 -15.63
C LYS A 79 5.68 -2.77 -16.77
N ARG A 80 5.86 -3.88 -17.52
CA ARG A 80 6.78 -4.00 -18.68
C ARG A 80 8.20 -3.52 -18.36
N LEU A 81 8.72 -3.99 -17.23
CA LEU A 81 10.11 -3.75 -16.81
C LEU A 81 11.02 -4.75 -17.50
N GLY A 82 12.30 -4.39 -17.71
CA GLY A 82 13.31 -5.37 -18.11
C GLY A 82 13.53 -6.42 -17.01
N ASP A 83 13.90 -7.65 -17.38
CA ASP A 83 13.90 -8.83 -16.49
C ASP A 83 14.76 -8.65 -15.23
N GLU A 84 15.93 -8.02 -15.37
CA GLU A 84 16.83 -7.73 -14.24
C GLU A 84 16.17 -6.74 -13.26
N VAL A 85 15.57 -5.67 -13.78
CA VAL A 85 14.88 -4.64 -12.98
C VAL A 85 13.65 -5.24 -12.29
N LEU A 86 12.90 -6.09 -13.00
CA LEU A 86 11.76 -6.81 -12.45
C LEU A 86 12.21 -7.69 -11.27
N SER A 87 13.22 -8.52 -11.48
CA SER A 87 13.74 -9.44 -10.46
C SER A 87 14.23 -8.70 -9.21
N ARG A 88 15.00 -7.61 -9.39
CA ARG A 88 15.43 -6.75 -8.27
C ARG A 88 14.25 -6.08 -7.55
N THR A 89 13.22 -5.66 -8.28
CA THR A 89 12.04 -5.03 -7.68
C THR A 89 11.21 -6.04 -6.89
N ILE A 90 11.07 -7.27 -7.39
CA ILE A 90 10.42 -8.37 -6.67
C ILE A 90 11.18 -8.66 -5.38
N ALA A 91 12.50 -8.86 -5.46
CA ALA A 91 13.33 -9.14 -4.29
C ALA A 91 13.22 -8.03 -3.22
N ALA A 92 13.36 -6.76 -3.61
CA ALA A 92 13.24 -5.65 -2.68
C ALA A 92 11.85 -5.54 -2.04
N ARG A 93 10.78 -5.87 -2.78
CA ARG A 93 9.42 -5.89 -2.21
C ARG A 93 9.25 -7.02 -1.20
N LEU A 94 9.82 -8.21 -1.46
CA LEU A 94 9.73 -9.36 -0.56
C LEU A 94 10.57 -9.15 0.70
N GLU A 95 11.79 -8.63 0.56
CA GLU A 95 12.66 -8.28 1.69
C GLU A 95 11.98 -7.29 2.65
N ARG A 96 11.29 -6.28 2.10
CA ARG A 96 10.52 -5.30 2.88
C ARG A 96 9.41 -5.91 3.73
N GLN A 97 8.92 -7.11 3.40
CA GLN A 97 7.91 -7.80 4.21
C GLN A 97 8.44 -8.27 5.57
N GLY A 98 9.77 -8.24 5.79
CA GLY A 98 10.38 -8.50 7.10
C GLY A 98 9.82 -7.62 8.23
N VAL A 99 9.35 -6.41 7.91
CA VAL A 99 8.72 -5.48 8.87
C VAL A 99 7.50 -6.08 9.57
N LEU A 100 6.82 -7.07 8.97
CA LEU A 100 5.69 -7.76 9.60
C LEU A 100 6.08 -8.45 10.91
N TYR A 101 7.34 -8.83 11.06
CA TYR A 101 7.84 -9.60 12.20
C TYR A 101 8.53 -8.72 13.25
N ASP A 102 8.53 -7.39 13.07
CA ASP A 102 9.01 -6.45 14.07
C ASP A 102 7.92 -6.16 15.10
N SER A 103 8.07 -6.73 16.30
CA SER A 103 7.13 -6.56 17.41
C SER A 103 7.12 -5.14 18.01
N GLY A 104 8.09 -4.29 17.66
CA GLY A 104 8.11 -2.88 18.04
C GLY A 104 7.20 -1.99 17.19
N LYS A 105 6.58 -2.55 16.14
CA LYS A 105 5.70 -1.82 15.22
C LYS A 105 4.26 -2.30 15.35
N THR A 106 3.30 -1.44 15.05
CA THR A 106 1.89 -1.79 14.92
C THR A 106 1.46 -1.61 13.47
N LEU A 107 0.95 -2.66 12.83
CA LEU A 107 0.59 -2.65 11.42
C LEU A 107 -0.90 -2.92 11.25
N ARG A 108 -1.65 -1.90 10.83
CA ARG A 108 -3.11 -1.96 10.65
C ARG A 108 -3.44 -1.91 9.17
N PHE A 109 -4.18 -2.88 8.69
CA PHE A 109 -4.62 -3.01 7.30
C PHE A 109 -6.13 -3.04 7.24
N VAL A 110 -6.70 -2.23 6.35
CA VAL A 110 -8.10 -2.31 5.97
C VAL A 110 -8.18 -2.59 4.47
N ILE A 111 -8.80 -3.70 4.14
CA ILE A 111 -8.90 -4.22 2.76
C ILE A 111 -10.39 -4.36 2.42
N THR A 112 -10.79 -4.00 1.21
CA THR A 112 -12.17 -4.27 0.77
C THR A 112 -12.28 -5.67 0.18
N GLU A 113 -13.36 -6.39 0.43
CA GLU A 113 -13.59 -7.76 -0.08
C GLU A 113 -13.33 -7.95 -1.59
N PRO A 114 -13.67 -7.01 -2.50
CA PRO A 114 -13.34 -7.13 -3.92
C PRO A 114 -11.87 -7.45 -4.22
N VAL A 115 -10.94 -6.94 -3.38
CA VAL A 115 -9.50 -7.21 -3.50
C VAL A 115 -9.17 -8.70 -3.39
N LEU A 116 -9.91 -9.41 -2.54
CA LEU A 116 -9.71 -10.83 -2.22
C LEU A 116 -10.27 -11.73 -3.33
N ARG A 117 -11.21 -11.21 -4.11
CA ARG A 117 -11.89 -11.92 -5.22
C ARG A 117 -11.31 -11.55 -6.59
N TRP A 118 -10.54 -10.47 -6.68
CA TRP A 118 -9.96 -10.01 -7.93
C TRP A 118 -8.93 -11.01 -8.47
N ARG A 119 -9.24 -11.64 -9.60
CA ARG A 119 -8.47 -12.74 -10.22
C ARG A 119 -7.15 -12.28 -10.84
N THR A 120 -6.24 -11.79 -10.00
CA THR A 120 -4.87 -11.40 -10.39
C THR A 120 -4.00 -12.60 -10.75
N LEU A 121 -4.27 -13.75 -10.12
CA LEU A 121 -3.53 -15.00 -10.26
C LEU A 121 -4.46 -16.15 -10.68
N PRO A 122 -3.90 -17.28 -11.16
CA PRO A 122 -4.63 -18.54 -11.25
C PRO A 122 -5.26 -18.94 -9.90
N PRO A 123 -6.35 -19.74 -9.91
CA PRO A 123 -7.12 -20.02 -8.69
C PRO A 123 -6.29 -20.57 -7.52
N THR A 124 -5.41 -21.55 -7.75
CA THR A 124 -4.51 -22.10 -6.71
C THR A 124 -3.62 -21.06 -6.05
N MET A 125 -3.09 -20.14 -6.85
CA MET A 125 -2.20 -19.10 -6.36
C MET A 125 -2.98 -17.98 -5.66
N MET A 126 -4.23 -17.73 -6.06
CA MET A 126 -5.15 -16.89 -5.28
C MET A 126 -5.47 -17.52 -3.92
N ALA A 127 -5.71 -18.83 -3.87
CA ALA A 127 -5.90 -19.54 -2.61
C ALA A 127 -4.68 -19.40 -1.68
N GLY A 128 -3.47 -19.63 -2.21
CA GLY A 128 -2.22 -19.41 -1.45
C GLY A 128 -2.02 -17.95 -0.99
N GLN A 129 -2.48 -16.97 -1.76
CA GLN A 129 -2.49 -15.57 -1.33
C GLN A 129 -3.43 -15.33 -0.14
N LEU A 130 -4.59 -15.97 -0.10
CA LEU A 130 -5.53 -15.84 1.03
C LEU A 130 -4.99 -16.56 2.28
N ASP A 131 -4.37 -17.73 2.12
CA ASP A 131 -3.68 -18.42 3.21
C ASP A 131 -2.58 -17.56 3.83
N ARG A 132 -1.82 -16.82 3.01
CA ARG A 132 -0.82 -15.86 3.51
C ARG A 132 -1.46 -14.77 4.38
N ILE A 133 -2.57 -14.17 3.95
CA ILE A 133 -3.26 -13.14 4.73
C ILE A 133 -3.76 -13.72 6.05
N ILE A 134 -4.38 -14.91 6.01
CA ILE A 134 -4.85 -15.63 7.20
C ILE A 134 -3.67 -15.90 8.17
N SER A 135 -2.53 -16.37 7.66
CA SER A 135 -1.33 -16.63 8.47
C SER A 135 -0.80 -15.36 9.14
N VAL A 136 -0.60 -14.29 8.36
CA VAL A 136 -0.08 -13.01 8.85
C VAL A 136 -1.05 -12.34 9.85
N SER A 137 -2.37 -12.55 9.71
CA SER A 137 -3.37 -12.03 10.67
C SER A 137 -3.26 -12.58 12.10
N ARG A 138 -2.42 -13.61 12.31
CA ARG A 138 -2.17 -14.18 13.63
C ARG A 138 -0.97 -13.56 14.36
N LEU A 139 -0.21 -12.68 13.69
CA LEU A 139 0.88 -11.96 14.33
C LEU A 139 0.33 -10.92 15.33
N PRO A 140 0.89 -10.81 16.55
CA PRO A 140 0.32 -9.98 17.62
C PRO A 140 0.36 -8.48 17.31
N ASN A 141 1.25 -8.07 16.42
CA ASN A 141 1.47 -6.70 15.99
C ASN A 141 0.71 -6.33 14.69
N VAL A 142 -0.06 -7.27 14.13
CA VAL A 142 -0.74 -7.11 12.84
C VAL A 142 -2.25 -7.21 13.01
N ASP A 143 -2.95 -6.15 12.62
CA ASP A 143 -4.42 -6.07 12.60
C ASP A 143 -4.87 -5.96 11.14
N ILE A 144 -5.53 -7.00 10.64
CA ILE A 144 -6.07 -7.03 9.27
C ILE A 144 -7.58 -7.10 9.38
N ARG A 145 -8.25 -6.14 8.74
CA ARG A 145 -9.70 -6.07 8.67
C ARG A 145 -10.21 -6.03 7.24
N VAL A 146 -11.41 -6.57 7.05
CA VAL A 146 -12.05 -6.65 5.73
C VAL A 146 -13.39 -5.93 5.73
N VAL A 147 -13.55 -4.97 4.82
CA VAL A 147 -14.85 -4.35 4.53
C VAL A 147 -15.61 -5.28 3.58
N CYS A 148 -16.70 -5.89 4.08
CA CYS A 148 -17.50 -6.85 3.32
C CYS A 148 -18.38 -6.16 2.28
N LEU A 149 -18.66 -6.84 1.17
CA LEU A 149 -19.64 -6.39 0.17
C LEU A 149 -21.06 -6.27 0.76
N ALA A 150 -21.39 -7.12 1.73
CA ALA A 150 -22.69 -7.12 2.39
C ALA A 150 -22.86 -5.99 3.43
N SER A 151 -21.77 -5.31 3.81
CA SER A 151 -21.84 -4.22 4.79
C SER A 151 -22.44 -2.97 4.16
N ALA A 152 -23.36 -2.31 4.86
CA ALA A 152 -23.81 -0.97 4.49
C ALA A 152 -22.60 -0.02 4.46
N GLN A 153 -22.50 0.80 3.42
CA GLN A 153 -21.36 1.69 3.20
C GLN A 153 -21.79 3.14 3.43
N ASP A 154 -21.19 3.78 4.42
CA ASP A 154 -21.38 5.21 4.71
C ASP A 154 -20.31 6.09 4.03
N ASP A 155 -19.33 5.47 3.38
CA ASP A 155 -18.23 6.16 2.69
C ASP A 155 -17.79 5.39 1.43
N VAL A 156 -17.14 6.09 0.50
CA VAL A 156 -16.69 5.57 -0.78
C VAL A 156 -15.20 5.17 -0.71
N PRO A 157 -14.85 3.94 -1.13
CA PRO A 157 -13.46 3.48 -1.20
C PRO A 157 -12.74 4.04 -2.43
N GLY A 158 -12.34 5.32 -2.38
CA GLY A 158 -11.79 6.05 -3.53
C GLY A 158 -10.42 5.58 -3.99
N HIS A 159 -9.38 5.73 -3.15
CA HIS A 159 -7.99 5.41 -3.49
C HIS A 159 -7.27 4.75 -2.31
N SER A 160 -6.18 4.05 -2.61
CA SER A 160 -5.31 3.50 -1.58
C SER A 160 -4.45 4.58 -0.94
N PHE A 161 -4.23 4.48 0.36
CA PHE A 161 -3.34 5.35 1.10
C PHE A 161 -2.65 4.62 2.26
N VAL A 162 -1.48 5.13 2.65
CA VAL A 162 -0.66 4.62 3.76
C VAL A 162 -0.33 5.77 4.69
N ILE A 163 -0.77 5.68 5.95
CA ILE A 163 -0.47 6.61 7.02
C ILE A 163 0.69 6.03 7.85
N ARG A 164 1.70 6.85 8.15
CA ARG A 164 2.83 6.50 9.02
C ARG A 164 2.89 7.48 10.19
N ASP A 165 2.77 6.94 11.41
CA ASP A 165 2.81 7.65 12.70
C ASP A 165 1.93 8.91 12.80
N ASP A 166 0.86 9.02 12.01
CA ASP A 166 0.04 10.23 11.91
C ASP A 166 0.86 11.50 11.56
N ARG A 167 1.97 11.30 10.85
CA ARG A 167 2.91 12.36 10.42
C ARG A 167 3.03 12.49 8.92
N MET A 168 2.64 11.45 8.18
CA MET A 168 2.75 11.42 6.73
C MET A 168 1.73 10.44 6.15
N VAL A 169 1.10 10.84 5.05
CA VAL A 169 0.30 9.96 4.22
C VAL A 169 0.92 9.85 2.84
N THR A 170 1.02 8.63 2.33
CA THR A 170 1.34 8.38 0.93
C THR A 170 0.08 7.93 0.20
N VAL A 171 -0.24 8.56 -0.92
CA VAL A 171 -1.38 8.23 -1.77
C VAL A 171 -0.86 7.79 -3.13
N GLU A 172 -1.35 6.67 -3.65
CA GLU A 172 -1.02 6.25 -5.01
C GLU A 172 -2.21 6.54 -5.94
N THR A 173 -1.96 7.31 -7.01
CA THR A 173 -2.90 7.50 -8.13
C THR A 173 -2.36 6.83 -9.39
N THR A 174 -3.14 6.84 -10.47
CA THR A 174 -2.72 6.22 -11.74
C THR A 174 -1.42 6.80 -12.31
N HIS A 175 -1.18 8.10 -12.15
CA HIS A 175 -0.08 8.80 -12.82
C HIS A 175 0.99 9.33 -11.86
N ALA A 176 0.69 9.44 -10.57
CA ALA A 176 1.58 9.96 -9.56
C ALA A 176 1.35 9.32 -8.18
N GLU A 177 2.38 9.38 -7.36
CA GLU A 177 2.28 9.19 -5.92
C GLU A 177 2.26 10.55 -5.24
N MET A 178 1.40 10.75 -4.25
CA MET A 178 1.37 11.96 -3.44
C MET A 178 1.88 11.73 -2.03
N MET A 179 2.56 12.72 -1.47
CA MET A 179 3.01 12.75 -0.09
C MET A 179 2.35 13.93 0.64
N VAL A 180 1.50 13.60 1.60
CA VAL A 180 0.74 14.56 2.40
C VAL A 180 1.37 14.66 3.78
N THR A 181 1.71 15.87 4.19
CA THR A 181 2.35 16.16 5.49
C THR A 181 1.63 17.24 6.30
N ASP A 182 0.61 17.92 5.74
CA ASP A 182 -0.22 18.87 6.50
C ASP A 182 -1.05 18.11 7.55
N PRO A 183 -0.96 18.46 8.84
CA PRO A 183 -1.68 17.76 9.90
C PRO A 183 -3.20 17.72 9.71
N ARG A 184 -3.80 18.72 9.07
CA ARG A 184 -5.25 18.78 8.83
C ARG A 184 -5.67 17.73 7.81
N ASP A 185 -4.87 17.55 6.76
CA ASP A 185 -5.11 16.55 5.72
C ASP A 185 -4.79 15.15 6.21
N ILE A 186 -3.73 14.98 7.00
CA ILE A 186 -3.46 13.71 7.69
C ILE A 186 -4.66 13.31 8.56
N ALA A 187 -5.22 14.24 9.33
CA ALA A 187 -6.38 13.97 10.17
C ALA A 187 -7.62 13.54 9.36
N LEU A 188 -7.79 14.03 8.12
CA LEU A 188 -8.84 13.55 7.21
C LEU A 188 -8.63 12.07 6.85
N TYR A 189 -7.41 11.68 6.48
CA TYR A 189 -7.07 10.29 6.18
C TYR A 189 -7.22 9.36 7.38
N VAL A 190 -6.81 9.81 8.58
CA VAL A 190 -6.99 9.04 9.81
C VAL A 190 -8.47 8.80 10.08
N ARG A 191 -9.31 9.84 10.03
CA ARG A 191 -10.77 9.68 10.21
C ARG A 191 -11.37 8.70 9.20
N LYS A 192 -10.98 8.81 7.93
CA LYS A 192 -11.44 7.91 6.87
C LYS A 192 -11.01 6.46 7.12
N PHE A 193 -9.76 6.24 7.53
CA PHE A 193 -9.26 4.91 7.89
C PHE A 193 -10.04 4.32 9.06
N GLU A 194 -10.19 5.07 10.16
CA GLU A 194 -10.89 4.59 11.35
C GLU A 194 -12.38 4.31 11.07
N GLY A 195 -13.02 5.07 10.17
CA GLY A 195 -14.37 4.79 9.68
C GLY A 195 -14.47 3.41 9.02
N PHE A 196 -13.62 3.12 8.02
CA PHE A 196 -13.60 1.80 7.39
C PHE A 196 -13.16 0.68 8.35
N HIS A 197 -12.24 0.99 9.28
CA HIS A 197 -11.75 0.03 10.26
C HIS A 197 -12.85 -0.40 11.25
N ALA A 198 -13.71 0.53 11.67
CA ALA A 198 -14.81 0.25 12.60
C ALA A 198 -15.91 -0.63 11.98
N MET A 199 -16.18 -0.50 10.69
CA MET A 199 -17.20 -1.29 9.97
C MET A 199 -16.68 -2.65 9.46
N ALA A 200 -15.36 -2.84 9.44
CA ALA A 200 -14.74 -4.02 8.86
C ALA A 200 -14.74 -5.20 9.84
N ILE A 201 -14.93 -6.42 9.31
CA ILE A 201 -14.80 -7.64 10.10
C ILE A 201 -13.32 -7.94 10.39
N ALA A 202 -13.07 -8.61 11.52
CA ALA A 202 -11.72 -8.93 12.00
C ALA A 202 -11.69 -10.33 12.63
N GLY A 203 -10.51 -10.76 13.10
CA GLY A 203 -10.38 -11.98 13.89
C GLY A 203 -10.86 -13.25 13.18
N ASP A 204 -11.60 -14.09 13.88
CA ASP A 204 -12.09 -15.37 13.35
C ASP A 204 -13.12 -15.20 12.24
N ASP A 205 -13.99 -14.20 12.30
CA ASP A 205 -14.98 -13.92 11.24
C ASP A 205 -14.28 -13.57 9.92
N MET A 206 -13.26 -12.72 10.00
CA MET A 206 -12.43 -12.38 8.83
C MET A 206 -11.71 -13.62 8.29
N ARG A 207 -11.09 -14.43 9.16
CA ARG A 207 -10.40 -15.65 8.73
C ARG A 207 -11.35 -16.66 8.10
N ALA A 208 -12.55 -16.83 8.64
CA ALA A 208 -13.58 -17.70 8.10
C ALA A 208 -14.07 -17.23 6.73
N MET A 209 -14.30 -15.92 6.57
CA MET A 209 -14.64 -15.34 5.26
C MET A 209 -13.53 -15.60 4.23
N LEU A 210 -12.26 -15.33 4.58
CA LEU A 210 -11.13 -15.58 3.68
C LEU A 210 -11.00 -17.07 3.32
N ALA A 211 -11.21 -17.97 4.28
CA ALA A 211 -11.20 -19.41 4.04
C ALA A 211 -12.30 -19.81 3.04
N GLY A 212 -13.51 -19.26 3.18
CA GLY A 212 -14.59 -19.50 2.21
C GLY A 212 -14.26 -19.01 0.80
N ILE A 213 -13.63 -17.84 0.65
CA ILE A 213 -13.17 -17.34 -0.66
C ILE A 213 -12.07 -18.24 -1.22
N ARG A 214 -11.11 -18.65 -0.39
CA ARG A 214 -10.01 -19.55 -0.74
C ARG A 214 -10.54 -20.89 -1.26
N ASP A 215 -11.48 -21.49 -0.55
CA ASP A 215 -12.03 -22.80 -0.90
C ASP A 215 -12.80 -22.71 -2.23
N GLY A 216 -13.50 -21.60 -2.48
CA GLY A 216 -14.11 -21.31 -3.79
C GLY A 216 -13.09 -21.31 -4.94
N PHE A 217 -11.89 -20.74 -4.75
CA PHE A 217 -10.83 -20.80 -5.76
C PHE A 217 -10.30 -22.23 -5.97
N LEU A 218 -10.23 -23.06 -4.93
CA LEU A 218 -9.76 -24.44 -5.04
C LEU A 218 -10.78 -25.30 -5.82
N THR A 219 -12.07 -25.16 -5.53
CA THR A 219 -13.14 -25.89 -6.26
C THR A 219 -13.21 -25.49 -7.74
N GLU A 220 -12.97 -24.23 -8.09
CA GLU A 220 -12.91 -23.76 -9.48
C GLU A 220 -11.82 -24.48 -10.31
N GLN A 221 -10.72 -24.89 -9.67
CA GLN A 221 -9.64 -25.62 -10.33
C GLN A 221 -10.05 -27.06 -10.64
N GLU A 222 -10.72 -27.73 -9.71
CA GLU A 222 -11.15 -29.13 -9.86
C GLU A 222 -12.18 -29.32 -11.00
N THR A 223 -12.87 -28.24 -11.36
CA THR A 223 -13.92 -28.24 -12.40
C THR A 223 -13.38 -27.88 -13.79
N ARG A 224 -12.07 -27.61 -13.94
CA ARG A 224 -11.40 -27.26 -15.22
C ARG A 224 -10.45 -28.34 -15.69
#